data_AF-A0A9N8WLY3-F1
#
_entry.id   AF-A0A9N8WLY3-F1
#
_cell.length_a   1.000
_cell.length_b   1.000
_cell.length_c   1.000
_cell.angle_alpha   90.00
_cell.angle_beta   90.00
_cell.angle_gamma   90.00
#
_symmetry.space_group_name_H-M   'P 1'
#
loop_
_entity.id
_entity.type
_entity.pdbx_description
1 polymer ?
#
loop_
_entity_poly.entity_id
_entity_poly.type
_entity_poly.pdbx_seq_one_letter_code
_entity_poly.pdbx_strand_id
1 'polypeptide(L)'
;KVNEGTYETTFWPQISGFVQNALQASLQIERPLHTYSHEELYRSIYWMCWQGFQKRLYSDLTSVIEKTLEILGNQLENDKQLNTWFTNFQQICVNHAKATEILESVFAYLDKTYIQCILRENLRDVLVDRFQRHITEKSEMRIIYTFNLVLNNPGLLELNAVKDVLKAMYKINADNIYLNPTLFLDLIEDFKIPTNFEDIRARHTTLETKYQLEKLKSEGWEPGQSFQSKRPIAMVNEGDEKQEEESSAKRRQC
;
A
#
# COMPACT_ATOMS: atom_id res chain seq x y z
N LYS A 1 2.90 30.58 -29.41
CA LYS A 1 4.12 29.76 -29.52
C LYS A 1 4.53 29.40 -28.10
N VAL A 2 4.62 28.12 -27.74
CA VAL A 2 5.12 27.75 -26.41
C VAL A 2 6.61 28.09 -26.39
N ASN A 3 7.04 28.96 -25.49
CA ASN A 3 8.45 29.12 -25.13
C ASN A 3 8.66 28.56 -23.72
N GLU A 4 9.91 28.43 -23.28
CA GLU A 4 10.24 27.89 -21.96
C GLU A 4 9.53 28.65 -20.83
N GLY A 5 9.46 29.99 -20.92
CA GLY A 5 8.76 30.81 -19.94
C GLY A 5 7.26 30.52 -19.85
N THR A 6 6.55 30.39 -20.98
CA THR A 6 5.11 30.07 -20.99
C THR A 6 4.85 28.63 -20.53
N TYR A 7 5.75 27.69 -20.84
CA TYR A 7 5.69 26.32 -20.32
C TYR A 7 5.72 26.34 -18.78
N GLU A 8 6.73 26.99 -18.19
CA GLU A 8 6.97 26.98 -16.74
C GLU A 8 5.92 27.78 -15.95
N THR A 9 5.42 28.89 -16.50
CA THR A 9 4.56 29.81 -15.75
C THR A 9 3.07 29.57 -15.98
N THR A 10 2.68 28.97 -17.11
CA THR A 10 1.27 28.87 -17.51
C THR A 10 0.81 27.41 -17.59
N PHE A 11 1.45 26.59 -18.42
CA PHE A 11 0.96 25.23 -18.69
C PHE A 11 1.34 24.22 -17.61
N TRP A 12 2.63 24.17 -17.27
CA TRP A 12 3.15 23.16 -16.36
C TRP A 12 2.52 23.23 -14.96
N PRO A 13 2.34 24.41 -14.31
CA PRO A 13 1.75 24.46 -12.96
C PRO A 13 0.33 23.90 -12.90
N GLN A 14 -0.48 24.13 -13.94
CA GLN A 14 -1.84 23.58 -14.03
C GLN A 14 -1.80 22.06 -14.16
N ILE A 15 -0.91 21.54 -15.01
CA ILE A 15 -0.80 20.11 -15.28
C ILE A 15 -0.19 19.37 -14.09
N SER A 16 0.89 19.88 -13.52
CA SER A 16 1.52 19.29 -12.33
C SER A 16 0.57 19.30 -11.14
N GLY A 17 -0.16 20.41 -10.92
CA GLY A 17 -1.16 20.50 -9.86
C GLY A 17 -2.30 19.51 -10.06
N PHE A 18 -2.75 19.31 -11.30
CA PHE A 18 -3.72 18.26 -11.64
C PHE A 18 -3.19 16.87 -11.34
N VAL A 19 -1.97 16.53 -11.78
CA VAL A 19 -1.36 15.20 -11.56
C VAL A 19 -1.21 14.91 -10.06
N GLN A 20 -0.72 15.87 -9.28
CA GLN A 20 -0.60 15.74 -7.82
C GLN A 20 -1.97 15.50 -7.18
N ASN A 21 -2.97 16.27 -7.57
CA ASN A 21 -4.32 16.16 -7.03
C ASN A 21 -5.00 14.83 -7.45
N ALA A 22 -4.73 14.36 -8.67
CA ALA A 22 -5.18 13.05 -9.14
C ALA A 22 -4.57 11.92 -8.30
N LEU A 23 -3.28 11.99 -7.98
CA LEU A 23 -2.56 10.95 -7.23
C LEU A 23 -2.76 11.01 -5.71
N GLN A 24 -3.06 12.19 -5.16
CA GLN A 24 -3.18 12.41 -3.72
C GLN A 24 -4.63 12.75 -3.32
N ALA A 25 -5.34 11.76 -2.80
CA ALA A 25 -6.74 11.87 -2.43
C ALA A 25 -7.04 13.00 -1.41
N SER A 26 -6.10 13.34 -0.52
CA SER A 26 -6.29 14.43 0.44
C SER A 26 -6.45 15.79 -0.24
N LEU A 27 -5.80 16.03 -1.38
CA LEU A 27 -5.91 17.28 -2.13
C LEU A 27 -7.26 17.43 -2.84
N GLN A 28 -7.97 16.33 -3.06
CA GLN A 28 -9.28 16.32 -3.71
C GLN A 28 -10.39 16.87 -2.82
N ILE A 29 -10.15 16.96 -1.50
CA ILE A 29 -11.06 17.57 -0.54
C ILE A 29 -11.11 19.09 -0.76
N GLU A 30 -9.94 19.72 -0.89
CA GLU A 30 -9.82 21.16 -1.10
C GLU A 30 -10.15 21.55 -2.54
N ARG A 31 -9.70 20.73 -3.51
CA ARG A 31 -9.97 20.96 -4.92
C ARG A 31 -10.37 19.66 -5.61
N PRO A 32 -11.66 19.38 -5.78
CA PRO A 32 -12.13 18.18 -6.44
C PRO A 32 -11.65 18.06 -7.89
N LEU A 33 -11.43 16.83 -8.37
CA LEU A 33 -10.94 16.59 -9.73
C LEU A 33 -11.85 17.15 -10.83
N HIS A 34 -13.16 17.17 -10.61
CA HIS A 34 -14.12 17.72 -11.57
C HIS A 34 -13.97 19.24 -11.81
N THR A 35 -13.19 19.93 -10.96
CA THR A 35 -12.87 21.35 -11.17
C THR A 35 -11.81 21.57 -12.25
N TYR A 36 -11.12 20.51 -12.67
CA TYR A 36 -10.20 20.57 -13.81
C TYR A 36 -10.96 20.20 -15.09
N SER A 37 -10.88 21.07 -16.10
CA SER A 37 -11.42 20.74 -17.42
C SER A 37 -10.51 19.73 -18.11
N HIS A 38 -11.05 18.52 -18.31
CA HIS A 38 -10.37 17.46 -19.05
C HIS A 38 -9.97 17.91 -20.46
N GLU A 39 -10.88 18.60 -21.16
CA GLU A 39 -10.64 19.12 -22.51
C GLU A 39 -9.51 20.16 -22.53
N GLU A 40 -9.48 21.08 -21.56
CA GLU A 40 -8.43 22.10 -21.50
C GLU A 40 -7.06 21.48 -21.19
N LEU A 41 -7.00 20.49 -20.29
CA LEU A 41 -5.77 19.76 -19.99
C LEU A 41 -5.28 19.01 -21.22
N TYR A 42 -6.15 18.22 -21.86
CA TYR A 42 -5.82 17.48 -23.07
C TYR A 42 -5.35 18.41 -24.20
N ARG A 43 -6.06 19.53 -24.44
CA ARG A 43 -5.70 20.53 -25.45
C ARG A 43 -4.34 21.19 -25.15
N SER A 44 -4.06 21.46 -23.88
CA SER A 44 -2.78 22.03 -23.44
C SER A 44 -1.62 21.06 -23.67
N ILE A 45 -1.81 19.79 -23.31
CA ILE A 45 -0.82 18.72 -23.54
C ILE A 45 -0.58 18.51 -25.03
N TYR A 46 -1.64 18.42 -25.83
CA TYR A 46 -1.56 18.36 -27.29
C TYR A 46 -0.73 19.52 -27.84
N TRP A 47 -1.04 20.74 -27.43
CA TRP A 47 -0.36 21.93 -27.96
C TRP A 47 1.12 21.95 -27.60
N MET A 48 1.49 21.55 -26.37
CA MET A 48 2.89 21.43 -25.96
C MET A 48 3.65 20.37 -26.76
N CYS A 49 3.03 19.20 -26.98
CA CYS A 49 3.63 18.14 -27.79
C CYS A 49 3.87 18.62 -29.23
N TRP A 50 2.86 19.26 -29.83
CA TRP A 50 2.96 19.83 -31.17
C TRP A 50 4.08 20.87 -31.31
N GLN A 51 4.37 21.63 -30.24
CA GLN A 51 5.43 22.63 -30.22
C GLN A 51 6.81 22.04 -29.86
N GLY A 52 6.94 20.71 -29.72
CA GLY A 52 8.21 20.01 -29.48
C GLY A 52 8.58 19.82 -28.00
N PHE A 53 7.70 20.14 -27.06
CA PHE A 53 7.98 20.03 -25.61
C PHE A 53 7.74 18.63 -25.02
N GLN A 54 7.35 17.65 -25.83
CA GLN A 54 7.05 16.27 -25.43
C GLN A 54 8.08 15.61 -24.51
N LYS A 55 9.39 15.75 -24.81
CA LYS A 55 10.47 15.18 -23.97
C LYS A 55 10.52 15.81 -22.58
N ARG A 56 10.41 17.14 -22.53
CA ARG A 56 10.40 17.89 -21.27
C ARG A 56 9.15 17.58 -20.45
N LEU A 57 7.99 17.59 -21.11
CA LEU A 57 6.71 17.25 -20.50
C LEU A 57 6.71 15.85 -19.89
N TYR A 58 7.26 14.86 -20.59
CA TYR A 58 7.40 13.51 -20.07
C TYR A 58 8.32 13.47 -18.83
N SER A 59 9.51 14.07 -18.91
CA SER A 59 10.46 14.13 -17.80
C SER A 59 9.85 14.76 -16.54
N ASP A 60 9.15 15.88 -16.72
CA ASP A 60 8.52 16.61 -15.63
C ASP A 60 7.32 15.83 -15.05
N LEU A 61 6.52 15.17 -15.92
CA LEU A 61 5.42 14.28 -15.52
C LEU A 61 5.94 13.13 -14.65
N THR A 62 6.96 12.40 -15.12
CA THR A 62 7.53 11.30 -14.35
C THR A 62 8.12 11.77 -13.03
N SER A 63 8.77 12.94 -13.02
CA SER A 63 9.32 13.51 -11.78
C SER A 63 8.23 13.82 -10.75
N VAL A 64 7.09 14.37 -11.18
CA VAL A 64 5.97 14.66 -10.28
C VAL A 64 5.33 13.38 -9.76
N ILE A 65 5.09 12.39 -10.62
CA ILE A 65 4.54 11.09 -10.20
C ILE A 65 5.44 10.45 -9.14
N GLU A 66 6.75 10.39 -9.41
CA GLU A 66 7.74 9.78 -8.54
C GLU A 66 7.80 10.47 -7.17
N LYS A 67 7.93 11.80 -7.16
CA LYS A 67 7.95 12.59 -5.91
C LYS A 67 6.66 12.42 -5.10
N THR A 68 5.50 12.44 -5.75
CA THR A 68 4.22 12.29 -5.05
C THR A 68 4.09 10.90 -4.43
N LEU A 69 4.43 9.84 -5.17
CA LEU A 69 4.36 8.47 -4.64
C LEU A 69 5.41 8.22 -3.56
N GLU A 70 6.60 8.81 -3.67
CA GLU A 70 7.62 8.74 -2.63
C GLU A 70 7.14 9.36 -1.32
N ILE A 71 6.52 10.55 -1.37
CA ILE A 71 5.92 11.20 -0.19
C ILE A 71 4.86 10.29 0.44
N LEU A 72 3.96 9.72 -0.35
CA LEU A 72 2.90 8.83 0.13
C LEU A 72 3.48 7.54 0.75
N GLY A 73 4.50 6.95 0.12
CA GLY A 73 5.20 5.78 0.64
C GLY A 73 5.91 6.06 1.98
N ASN A 74 6.57 7.21 2.09
CA ASN A 74 7.18 7.67 3.36
C ASN A 74 6.13 7.89 4.45
N GLN A 75 4.96 8.44 4.11
CA GLN A 75 3.87 8.62 5.07
C GLN A 75 3.36 7.27 5.59
N LEU A 76 3.17 6.30 4.71
CA LEU A 76 2.75 4.94 5.10
C LEU A 76 3.76 4.24 6.00
N GLU A 77 5.06 4.37 5.76
CA GLU A 77 6.08 3.79 6.64
C GLU A 77 6.04 4.37 8.06
N ASN A 78 5.71 5.65 8.19
CA ASN A 78 5.66 6.34 9.48
C ASN A 78 4.41 5.98 10.31
N ASP A 79 3.35 5.47 9.68
CA ASP A 79 2.12 5.10 10.37
C ASP A 79 2.30 3.84 11.20
N LYS A 80 2.46 3.92 12.52
CA LYS A 80 2.69 2.73 13.36
C LYS A 80 1.44 1.89 13.64
N GLN A 81 0.27 2.51 13.67
CA GLN A 81 -0.99 1.85 14.00
C GLN A 81 -1.58 1.13 12.77
N LEU A 82 -2.02 -0.12 12.96
CA LEU A 82 -2.55 -0.95 11.87
C LEU A 82 -3.76 -0.31 11.18
N ASN A 83 -4.75 0.15 11.94
CA ASN A 83 -5.99 0.71 11.39
C ASN A 83 -5.73 1.99 10.59
N THR A 84 -4.93 2.90 11.14
CA THR A 84 -4.55 4.16 10.47
C THR A 84 -3.78 3.87 9.18
N TRP A 85 -2.78 2.99 9.26
CA TRP A 85 -2.01 2.57 8.10
C TRP A 85 -2.89 1.94 7.01
N PHE A 86 -3.80 1.04 7.39
CA PHE A 86 -4.66 0.36 6.45
C PHE A 86 -5.63 1.32 5.76
N THR A 87 -6.23 2.25 6.50
CA THR A 87 -7.10 3.30 5.92
C THR A 87 -6.34 4.16 4.92
N ASN A 88 -5.12 4.60 5.26
CA ASN A 88 -4.28 5.39 4.37
C ASN A 88 -3.86 4.57 3.13
N PHE A 89 -3.48 3.31 3.33
CA PHE A 89 -3.10 2.40 2.26
C PHE A 89 -4.26 2.13 1.30
N GLN A 90 -5.47 1.93 1.84
CA GLN A 90 -6.69 1.77 1.05
C GLN A 90 -6.94 3.01 0.20
N GLN A 91 -6.89 4.19 0.81
CA GLN A 91 -7.10 5.44 0.09
C GLN A 91 -6.08 5.62 -1.04
N ILE A 92 -4.81 5.30 -0.79
CA ILE A 92 -3.75 5.36 -1.81
C ILE A 92 -4.01 4.38 -2.95
N CYS A 93 -4.33 3.11 -2.66
CA CYS A 93 -4.58 2.09 -3.69
C CYS A 93 -5.79 2.45 -4.56
N VAL A 94 -6.93 2.74 -3.93
CA VAL A 94 -8.18 3.06 -4.63
C VAL A 94 -8.03 4.34 -5.45
N ASN A 95 -7.36 5.35 -4.89
CA ASN A 95 -7.14 6.60 -5.61
C ASN A 95 -6.18 6.42 -6.79
N HIS A 96 -5.07 5.68 -6.61
CA HIS A 96 -4.12 5.44 -7.69
C HIS A 96 -4.73 4.66 -8.86
N ALA A 97 -5.57 3.66 -8.57
CA ALA A 97 -6.29 2.92 -9.60
C ALA A 97 -7.22 3.81 -10.45
N LYS A 98 -7.87 4.82 -9.83
CA LYS A 98 -8.69 5.82 -10.54
C LYS A 98 -7.83 6.84 -11.28
N ALA A 99 -6.78 7.34 -10.62
CA ALA A 99 -5.86 8.31 -11.18
C ALA A 99 -5.21 7.78 -12.47
N THR A 100 -4.85 6.50 -12.50
CA THR A 100 -4.27 5.85 -13.67
C THR A 100 -5.15 6.02 -14.92
N GLU A 101 -6.44 5.71 -14.82
CA GLU A 101 -7.38 5.83 -15.95
C GLU A 101 -7.55 7.28 -16.41
N ILE A 102 -7.62 8.21 -15.46
CA ILE A 102 -7.76 9.64 -15.74
C ILE A 102 -6.50 10.17 -16.44
N LEU A 103 -5.31 9.79 -15.95
CA LEU A 103 -4.03 10.21 -16.51
C LEU A 103 -3.80 9.60 -17.90
N GLU A 104 -4.12 8.32 -18.10
CA GLU A 104 -4.11 7.67 -19.44
C GLU A 104 -4.95 8.48 -20.43
N SER A 105 -6.14 8.92 -20.03
CA SER A 105 -7.04 9.70 -20.88
C SER A 105 -6.52 11.09 -21.19
N VAL A 106 -6.08 11.84 -20.17
CA VAL A 106 -5.61 13.23 -20.31
C VAL A 106 -4.29 13.31 -21.09
N PHE A 107 -3.39 12.34 -20.88
CA PHE A 107 -2.08 12.30 -21.53
C PHE A 107 -2.04 11.41 -22.79
N ALA A 108 -3.20 10.95 -23.29
CA ALA A 108 -3.27 10.01 -24.42
C ALA A 108 -2.48 10.47 -25.66
N TYR A 109 -2.41 11.77 -25.92
CA TYR A 109 -1.62 12.30 -27.05
C TYR A 109 -0.11 12.16 -26.80
N LEU A 110 0.38 12.54 -25.61
CA LEU A 110 1.79 12.38 -25.23
C LEU A 110 2.18 10.89 -25.24
N ASP A 111 1.32 10.05 -24.68
CA ASP A 111 1.53 8.60 -24.63
C ASP A 111 1.69 8.01 -26.03
N LYS A 112 0.74 8.30 -26.95
CA LYS A 112 0.81 7.81 -28.33
C LYS A 112 2.00 8.36 -29.11
N THR A 113 2.26 9.67 -29.04
CA THR A 113 3.21 10.33 -29.95
C THR A 113 4.66 10.27 -29.48
N TYR A 114 4.90 10.18 -28.17
CA TYR A 114 6.25 10.20 -27.61
C TYR A 114 6.57 8.91 -26.86
N ILE A 115 5.76 8.52 -25.88
CA ILE A 115 6.08 7.38 -25.01
C ILE A 115 6.08 6.07 -25.82
N GLN A 116 4.99 5.77 -26.54
CA GLN A 116 4.88 4.55 -27.34
C GLN A 116 5.71 4.61 -28.63
N CYS A 117 5.68 5.75 -29.34
CA CYS A 117 6.34 5.86 -30.64
C CYS A 117 7.87 5.99 -30.54
N ILE A 118 8.38 6.76 -29.58
CA ILE A 118 9.81 7.08 -29.46
C ILE A 118 10.47 6.26 -28.35
N LEU A 119 9.88 6.19 -27.15
CA LEU A 119 10.48 5.45 -26.03
C LEU A 119 10.18 3.95 -26.06
N ARG A 120 9.16 3.51 -26.82
CA ARG A 120 8.67 2.12 -26.84
C ARG A 120 8.18 1.64 -25.47
N GLU A 121 7.64 2.56 -24.69
CA GLU A 121 7.04 2.32 -23.37
C GLU A 121 5.53 2.63 -23.41
N ASN A 122 4.83 2.42 -22.29
CA ASN A 122 3.44 2.81 -22.10
C ASN A 122 3.29 3.61 -20.80
N LEU A 123 2.50 4.69 -20.80
CA LEU A 123 2.26 5.51 -19.61
C LEU A 123 1.68 4.70 -18.43
N ARG A 124 0.80 3.73 -18.70
CA ARG A 124 0.26 2.83 -17.68
C ARG A 124 1.37 2.06 -17.00
N ASP A 125 2.28 1.48 -17.76
CA ASP A 125 3.39 0.67 -17.24
C ASP A 125 4.32 1.54 -16.39
N VAL A 126 4.54 2.80 -16.79
CA VAL A 126 5.30 3.79 -16.00
C VAL A 126 4.60 4.07 -14.65
N LEU A 127 3.28 4.28 -14.65
CA LEU A 127 2.51 4.51 -13.43
C LEU A 127 2.54 3.28 -12.51
N VAL A 128 2.37 2.08 -13.07
CA VAL A 128 2.42 0.81 -12.35
C VAL A 128 3.79 0.58 -11.72
N ASP A 129 4.86 0.74 -12.49
CA ASP A 129 6.24 0.59 -12.01
C ASP A 129 6.54 1.55 -10.84
N ARG A 130 6.14 2.83 -10.97
CA ARG A 130 6.35 3.80 -9.90
C ARG A 130 5.51 3.49 -8.66
N PHE A 131 4.28 3.03 -8.82
CA PHE A 131 3.45 2.60 -7.70
C PHE A 131 4.05 1.39 -6.99
N GLN A 132 4.51 0.38 -7.75
CA GLN A 132 5.14 -0.79 -7.18
C GLN A 132 6.37 -0.41 -6.36
N ARG A 133 7.30 0.37 -6.93
CA ARG A 133 8.53 0.77 -6.26
C ARG A 133 8.30 1.55 -4.97
N HIS A 134 7.43 2.56 -5.01
CA HIS A 134 7.31 3.51 -3.91
C HIS A 134 6.24 3.13 -2.87
N ILE A 135 5.28 2.27 -3.22
CA ILE A 135 4.18 1.87 -2.32
C ILE A 135 4.26 0.37 -2.03
N THR A 136 4.15 -0.47 -3.05
CA THR A 136 3.99 -1.93 -2.85
C THR A 136 5.25 -2.58 -2.31
N GLU A 137 6.39 -2.45 -2.99
CA GLU A 137 7.67 -3.06 -2.60
C GLU A 137 8.16 -2.47 -1.27
N LYS A 138 8.03 -1.16 -1.12
CA LYS A 138 8.40 -0.44 0.09
C LYS A 138 7.64 -0.91 1.34
N SER A 139 6.36 -1.28 1.19
CA SER A 139 5.53 -1.79 2.29
C SER A 139 5.22 -3.30 2.18
N GLU A 140 5.95 -4.06 1.36
CA GLU A 140 5.58 -5.44 0.95
C GLU A 140 5.32 -6.34 2.15
N MET A 141 6.28 -6.38 3.08
CA MET A 141 6.20 -7.21 4.28
C MET A 141 4.99 -6.86 5.16
N ARG A 142 4.67 -5.56 5.26
CA ARG A 142 3.54 -5.10 6.06
C ARG A 142 2.21 -5.40 5.39
N ILE A 143 2.14 -5.32 4.06
CA ILE A 143 0.95 -5.70 3.28
C ILE A 143 0.68 -7.19 3.47
N ILE A 144 1.69 -8.05 3.27
CA ILE A 144 1.57 -9.50 3.44
C ILE A 144 1.12 -9.83 4.87
N TYR A 145 1.77 -9.25 5.88
CA TYR A 145 1.37 -9.42 7.28
C TYR A 145 -0.08 -9.04 7.53
N THR A 146 -0.49 -7.86 7.05
CA THR A 146 -1.85 -7.34 7.25
C THR A 146 -2.89 -8.22 6.58
N PHE A 147 -2.65 -8.65 5.34
CA PHE A 147 -3.57 -9.54 4.63
C PHE A 147 -3.69 -10.91 5.29
N ASN A 148 -2.58 -11.50 5.76
CA ASN A 148 -2.64 -12.73 6.54
C ASN A 148 -3.38 -12.55 7.86
N LEU A 149 -3.22 -11.41 8.53
CA LEU A 149 -3.92 -11.12 9.77
C LEU A 149 -5.44 -11.01 9.56
N VAL A 150 -5.86 -10.37 8.47
CA VAL A 150 -7.28 -10.29 8.05
C VAL A 150 -7.84 -11.67 7.72
N LEU A 151 -7.11 -12.47 6.96
CA LEU A 151 -7.52 -13.83 6.60
C LEU A 151 -7.74 -14.71 7.83
N ASN A 152 -6.85 -14.61 8.81
CA ASN A 152 -6.93 -15.40 10.04
C ASN A 152 -7.89 -14.83 11.10
N ASN A 153 -8.26 -13.54 11.00
CA ASN A 153 -9.13 -12.87 11.96
C ASN A 153 -10.23 -12.06 11.25
N PRO A 154 -11.27 -12.74 10.74
CA PRO A 154 -12.40 -12.06 10.11
C PRO A 154 -13.03 -11.02 11.05
N GLY A 155 -13.26 -9.80 10.54
CA GLY A 155 -13.82 -8.69 11.30
C GLY A 155 -12.79 -7.75 11.96
N LEU A 156 -11.49 -8.03 11.83
CA LEU A 156 -10.44 -7.11 12.28
C LEU A 156 -10.47 -5.75 11.54
N LEU A 157 -10.73 -5.80 10.24
CA LEU A 157 -10.89 -4.65 9.37
C LEU A 157 -12.25 -4.73 8.66
N GLU A 158 -12.75 -3.58 8.21
CA GLU A 158 -14.01 -3.50 7.48
C GLU A 158 -13.90 -4.25 6.15
N LEU A 159 -14.85 -5.15 5.87
CA LEU A 159 -14.74 -6.10 4.77
C LEU A 159 -14.76 -5.41 3.40
N ASN A 160 -15.57 -4.36 3.23
CA ASN A 160 -15.64 -3.64 1.96
C ASN A 160 -14.33 -2.88 1.70
N ALA A 161 -13.72 -2.32 2.74
CA ALA A 161 -12.41 -1.70 2.66
C ALA A 161 -11.34 -2.69 2.17
N VAL A 162 -11.32 -3.92 2.72
CA VAL A 162 -10.42 -4.98 2.23
C VAL A 162 -10.70 -5.33 0.77
N LYS A 163 -11.96 -5.54 0.39
CA LYS A 163 -12.35 -5.80 -1.00
C LYS A 163 -11.91 -4.70 -1.96
N ASP A 164 -12.08 -3.44 -1.56
CA ASP A 164 -11.69 -2.28 -2.35
C ASP A 164 -10.18 -2.23 -2.57
N VAL A 165 -9.38 -2.54 -1.55
CA VAL A 165 -7.92 -2.65 -1.70
C VAL A 165 -7.56 -3.76 -2.68
N LEU A 166 -8.10 -4.96 -2.53
CA LEU A 166 -7.76 -6.09 -3.39
C LEU A 166 -8.14 -5.82 -4.85
N LYS A 167 -9.34 -5.26 -5.09
CA LYS A 167 -9.80 -4.83 -6.42
C LYS A 167 -8.89 -3.75 -7.00
N ALA A 168 -8.51 -2.74 -6.20
CA ALA A 168 -7.64 -1.67 -6.66
C ALA A 168 -6.23 -2.19 -6.99
N MET A 169 -5.63 -3.00 -6.12
CA MET A 169 -4.31 -3.59 -6.35
C MET A 169 -4.30 -4.49 -7.59
N TYR A 170 -5.33 -5.33 -7.77
CA TYR A 170 -5.47 -6.16 -8.96
C TYR A 170 -5.62 -5.33 -10.24
N LYS A 171 -6.40 -4.24 -10.19
CA LYS A 171 -6.59 -3.31 -11.31
C LYS A 171 -5.32 -2.55 -11.69
N ILE A 172 -4.49 -2.19 -10.70
CA ILE A 172 -3.19 -1.54 -10.92
C ILE A 172 -2.23 -2.54 -11.57
N ASN A 173 -1.99 -3.69 -10.94
CA ASN A 173 -1.21 -4.77 -11.50
C ASN A 173 -1.76 -6.12 -11.06
N ALA A 174 -2.11 -6.97 -12.03
CA ALA A 174 -2.58 -8.33 -11.78
C ALA A 174 -1.57 -9.17 -11.01
N ASP A 175 -0.26 -8.90 -11.14
CA ASP A 175 0.77 -9.64 -10.42
C ASP A 175 0.65 -9.49 -8.90
N ASN A 176 0.03 -8.41 -8.40
CA ASN A 176 -0.16 -8.16 -6.96
C ASN A 176 -0.91 -9.28 -6.22
N ILE A 177 -1.52 -10.24 -6.94
CA ILE A 177 -2.06 -11.48 -6.36
C ILE A 177 -1.03 -12.17 -5.45
N TYR A 178 0.28 -12.10 -5.76
CA TYR A 178 1.33 -12.73 -4.95
C TYR A 178 1.34 -12.26 -3.48
N LEU A 179 0.75 -11.11 -3.17
CA LEU A 179 0.71 -10.55 -1.82
C LEU A 179 -0.19 -11.33 -0.87
N ASN A 180 -1.26 -11.94 -1.36
CA ASN A 180 -2.06 -12.93 -0.63
C ASN A 180 -3.03 -13.69 -1.57
N PRO A 181 -2.59 -14.76 -2.23
CA PRO A 181 -3.37 -15.40 -3.29
C PRO A 181 -4.73 -15.92 -2.82
N THR A 182 -4.81 -16.43 -1.59
CA THR A 182 -6.04 -16.94 -0.97
C THR A 182 -7.04 -15.81 -0.77
N LEU A 183 -6.60 -14.68 -0.20
CA LEU A 183 -7.49 -13.56 0.05
C LEU A 183 -8.04 -12.94 -1.25
N PHE A 184 -7.21 -12.86 -2.31
CA PHE A 184 -7.68 -12.43 -3.64
C PHE A 184 -8.73 -13.37 -4.22
N LEU A 185 -8.52 -14.69 -4.11
CA LEU A 185 -9.46 -15.71 -4.58
C LEU A 185 -10.81 -15.65 -3.83
N ASP A 186 -10.77 -15.47 -2.52
CA ASP A 186 -11.97 -15.53 -1.67
C ASP A 186 -12.83 -14.26 -1.75
N LEU A 187 -12.22 -13.09 -2.01
CA LEU A 187 -12.91 -11.79 -1.88
C LEU A 187 -13.15 -11.05 -3.19
N ILE A 188 -12.48 -11.40 -4.29
CA ILE A 188 -12.73 -10.81 -5.61
C ILE A 188 -13.73 -11.68 -6.39
N GLU A 189 -14.85 -11.06 -6.77
CA GLU A 189 -15.85 -11.69 -7.65
C GLU A 189 -15.27 -11.89 -9.07
N ASP A 190 -15.61 -13.01 -9.70
CA ASP A 190 -15.13 -13.40 -11.04
C ASP A 190 -13.60 -13.42 -11.19
N PHE A 191 -12.89 -13.74 -10.10
CA PHE A 191 -11.44 -13.81 -10.09
C PHE A 191 -10.92 -14.85 -11.10
N LYS A 192 -10.16 -14.38 -12.08
CA LYS A 192 -9.53 -15.24 -13.09
C LYS A 192 -8.25 -15.82 -12.52
N ILE A 193 -8.30 -17.11 -12.19
CA ILE A 193 -7.13 -17.84 -11.70
C ILE A 193 -6.04 -17.85 -12.78
N PRO A 194 -4.86 -17.27 -12.53
CA PRO A 194 -3.74 -17.33 -13.45
C PRO A 194 -3.23 -18.76 -13.66
N THR A 195 -2.66 -19.08 -14.83
CA THR A 195 -2.15 -20.42 -15.14
C THR A 195 -1.04 -20.87 -14.16
N ASN A 196 -0.24 -19.92 -13.67
CA ASN A 196 0.86 -20.13 -12.73
C ASN A 196 0.44 -19.93 -11.26
N PHE A 197 -0.84 -20.10 -10.91
CA PHE A 197 -1.34 -19.80 -9.57
C PHE A 197 -0.64 -20.58 -8.45
N GLU A 198 -0.25 -21.83 -8.70
CA GLU A 198 0.54 -22.61 -7.73
C GLU A 198 1.90 -21.97 -7.42
N ASP A 199 2.60 -21.48 -8.45
CA ASP A 199 3.89 -20.80 -8.28
C ASP A 199 3.71 -19.49 -7.49
N ILE A 200 2.61 -18.77 -7.76
CA ILE A 200 2.25 -17.55 -7.03
C ILE A 200 1.99 -17.89 -5.54
N ARG A 201 1.30 -18.99 -5.24
CA ARG A 201 1.10 -19.47 -3.86
C ARG A 201 2.42 -19.83 -3.18
N ALA A 202 3.30 -20.56 -3.87
CA ALA A 202 4.62 -20.90 -3.36
C ALA A 202 5.47 -19.65 -3.06
N ARG A 203 5.41 -18.63 -3.95
CA ARG A 203 6.06 -17.33 -3.72
C ARG A 203 5.51 -16.64 -2.47
N HIS A 204 4.19 -16.57 -2.31
CA HIS A 204 3.56 -16.00 -1.11
C HIS A 204 4.02 -16.71 0.17
N THR A 205 3.98 -18.04 0.21
CA THR A 205 4.43 -18.83 1.37
C THR A 205 5.90 -18.58 1.70
N THR A 206 6.75 -18.40 0.68
CA THR A 206 8.17 -18.08 0.88
C THR A 206 8.34 -16.71 1.53
N LEU A 207 7.62 -15.69 1.07
CA LEU A 207 7.66 -14.34 1.62
C LEU A 207 7.11 -14.30 3.05
N GLU A 208 6.00 -15.00 3.30
CA GLU A 208 5.43 -15.14 4.64
C GLU A 208 6.43 -15.80 5.60
N THR A 209 7.08 -16.90 5.18
CA THR A 209 8.10 -17.60 5.98
C THR A 209 9.28 -16.68 6.29
N LYS A 210 9.76 -15.93 5.29
CA LYS A 210 10.83 -14.93 5.46
C LYS A 210 10.44 -13.89 6.52
N TYR A 211 9.22 -13.38 6.46
CA TYR A 211 8.71 -12.42 7.42
C TYR A 211 8.66 -12.98 8.85
N GLN A 212 8.14 -14.20 9.03
CA GLN A 212 8.10 -14.85 10.35
C GLN A 212 9.50 -15.03 10.93
N LEU A 213 10.48 -15.43 10.09
CA LEU A 213 11.87 -15.58 10.52
C LEU A 213 12.51 -14.23 10.91
N GLU A 214 12.26 -13.16 10.16
CA GLU A 214 12.76 -11.82 10.50
C GLU A 214 12.16 -11.32 11.83
N LYS A 215 10.87 -11.58 12.05
CA LYS A 215 10.22 -11.27 13.32
C LYS A 215 10.84 -12.04 14.49
N LEU A 216 11.01 -13.36 14.35
CA LEU A 216 11.66 -14.20 15.37
C LEU A 216 13.07 -13.69 15.69
N LYS A 217 13.87 -13.33 14.67
CA LYS A 217 15.20 -12.73 14.88
C LYS A 217 15.12 -11.42 15.65
N SER A 218 14.15 -10.55 15.33
CA SER A 218 13.94 -9.30 16.06
C SER A 218 13.52 -9.51 17.52
N GLU A 219 12.87 -10.65 17.81
CA GLU A 219 12.50 -11.11 19.15
C GLU A 219 13.64 -11.88 19.86
N GLY A 220 14.83 -11.97 19.25
CA GLY A 220 16.03 -12.56 19.83
C GLY A 220 16.23 -14.06 19.58
N TRP A 221 15.45 -14.66 18.67
CA TRP A 221 15.60 -16.06 18.30
C TRP A 221 16.81 -16.28 17.37
N GLU A 222 17.67 -17.25 17.71
CA GLU A 222 18.75 -17.73 16.85
C GLU A 222 18.54 -19.19 16.40
N PRO A 223 18.90 -19.56 15.16
CA PRO A 223 18.82 -20.94 14.69
C PRO A 223 19.64 -21.87 15.59
N GLY A 224 18.97 -22.83 16.25
CA GLY A 224 19.59 -23.76 17.19
C GLY A 224 19.29 -23.47 18.67
N GLN A 225 18.60 -22.37 18.99
CA GLN A 225 18.07 -22.15 20.33
C GLN A 225 16.86 -23.08 20.57
N SER A 226 17.05 -24.11 21.40
CA SER A 226 15.95 -24.85 21.99
C SER A 226 15.22 -23.95 22.98
N PHE A 227 13.91 -23.76 22.82
CA PHE A 227 13.07 -23.14 23.86
C PHE A 227 13.13 -24.01 25.12
N GLN A 228 14.03 -23.69 26.05
CA GLN A 228 13.87 -24.15 27.43
C GLN A 228 12.62 -23.45 27.96
N SER A 229 11.51 -24.18 27.95
CA SER A 229 10.26 -23.80 28.58
C SER A 229 10.55 -23.39 30.02
N LYS A 230 10.53 -22.09 30.30
CA LYS A 230 10.41 -21.59 31.68
C LYS A 230 8.99 -21.90 32.14
N ARG A 231 8.72 -23.15 32.52
CA ARG A 231 7.65 -23.45 33.47
C ARG A 231 8.17 -22.99 34.84
N PRO A 232 7.46 -22.12 35.58
CA PRO A 232 7.70 -22.02 37.00
C PRO A 232 7.18 -23.31 37.64
N ILE A 233 8.08 -24.24 37.93
CA ILE A 233 7.80 -25.32 38.88
C ILE A 233 7.98 -24.69 40.26
N ALA A 234 6.88 -24.28 40.90
CA ALA A 234 6.84 -24.15 42.34
C ALA A 234 6.34 -25.49 42.88
N MET A 235 7.29 -26.35 43.29
CA MET A 235 7.00 -27.56 44.03
C MET A 235 6.41 -27.18 45.39
N VAL A 236 5.31 -27.85 45.71
CA VAL A 236 4.79 -28.09 47.05
C VAL A 236 5.95 -28.53 47.96
N ASN A 237 6.06 -27.92 49.13
CA ASN A 237 6.81 -28.50 50.24
C ASN A 237 5.87 -28.52 51.46
N GLU A 238 5.30 -29.69 51.72
CA GLU A 238 4.73 -30.06 53.01
C GLU A 238 5.87 -30.52 53.94
N GLY A 239 5.78 -30.14 55.21
CA GLY A 239 6.54 -30.74 56.30
C GLY A 239 7.39 -29.73 57.08
N ASP A 240 6.84 -29.14 58.14
CA ASP A 240 7.15 -29.64 59.48
C ASP A 240 6.22 -29.09 60.57
N GLU A 241 5.95 -29.97 61.53
CA GLU A 241 4.91 -29.97 62.55
C GLU A 241 5.19 -29.11 63.81
N LYS A 242 4.09 -28.88 64.57
CA LYS A 242 3.96 -28.69 66.05
C LYS A 242 4.26 -27.30 66.63
N GLN A 243 3.63 -26.86 67.71
CA GLN A 243 2.37 -27.07 68.46
C GLN A 243 2.43 -26.00 69.59
N GLU A 244 1.32 -25.35 69.95
CA GLU A 244 0.98 -24.74 71.27
C GLU A 244 -0.14 -23.70 71.05
N GLU A 245 -1.42 -24.02 71.25
CA GLU A 245 -2.23 -24.04 72.49
C GLU A 245 -2.62 -22.67 73.08
N GLU A 246 -3.95 -22.52 73.21
CA GLU A 246 -4.76 -21.68 74.10
C GLU A 246 -4.71 -20.13 74.06
N SER A 247 -5.83 -19.53 73.66
CA SER A 247 -6.64 -18.67 74.56
C SER A 247 -7.92 -18.15 73.88
N SER A 248 -9.02 -18.84 74.15
CA SER A 248 -10.21 -18.27 74.80
C SER A 248 -10.65 -16.82 74.52
N ALA A 249 -11.72 -16.74 73.72
CA ALA A 249 -13.00 -16.12 74.07
C ALA A 249 -13.15 -14.58 74.22
N LYS A 250 -14.21 -14.10 73.54
CA LYS A 250 -15.25 -13.09 73.93
C LYS A 250 -15.31 -11.77 73.15
N ARG A 251 -16.51 -11.62 72.53
CA ARG A 251 -17.40 -10.44 72.48
C ARG A 251 -16.99 -9.31 71.53
N ARG A 252 -17.89 -8.62 70.82
CA ARG A 252 -19.36 -8.63 70.69
C ARG A 252 -19.69 -7.76 69.46
N GLN A 253 -20.75 -8.13 68.74
CA GLN A 253 -21.57 -7.17 67.99
C GLN A 253 -22.11 -6.10 68.94
N CYS A 254 -21.95 -4.84 68.56
CA CYS A 254 -23.01 -3.85 68.38
C CYS A 254 -22.59 -2.96 67.21
#